data_AF-A0A7L4P603-F1
#
_entry.id   AF-A0A7L4P603-F1
#
_cell.length_a   1.000
_cell.length_b   1.000
_cell.length_c   1.000
_cell.angle_alpha   90.00
_cell.angle_beta   90.00
_cell.angle_gamma   90.00
#
_symmetry.space_group_name_H-M   'P 1'
#
loop_
_entity.id
_entity.type
_entity.pdbx_description
1 polymer ?
#
loop_
_entity_poly.entity_id
_entity_poly.type
_entity_poly.pdbx_seq_one_letter_code
_entity_poly.pdbx_strand_id
1 'polypeptide(L)' 'MDELAVPGCPEGSLRAVAYIKEKQPGELVVKTVDEDCVKVLKLVLPLFNYFVVDEYREGEFHAVKVKRGKS' A
#
# COMPACT_ATOMS: atom_id res chain seq x y z
N MET A 1 -6.68 -11.63 -1.91
CA MET A 1 -6.25 -10.43 -1.16
C MET A 1 -4.77 -10.58 -1.04
N ASP A 2 -4.04 -9.66 -1.65
CA ASP A 2 -2.60 -9.78 -1.81
C ASP A 2 -1.91 -8.99 -0.70
N GLU A 3 -0.70 -9.40 -0.33
CA GLU A 3 0.08 -8.76 0.72
C GLU A 3 1.48 -8.44 0.20
N LEU A 4 1.95 -7.23 0.49
CA LEU A 4 3.24 -6.73 0.05
C LEU A 4 3.94 -6.05 1.21
N ALA A 5 5.02 -6.65 1.69
CA ALA A 5 5.94 -6.00 2.62
C ALA A 5 6.92 -5.10 1.84
N VAL A 6 7.07 -3.87 2.29
CA VAL A 6 7.94 -2.86 1.68
C VAL A 6 8.83 -2.20 2.74
N PRO A 7 10.01 -1.71 2.37
CA PRO A 7 10.82 -0.89 3.27
C PRO A 7 10.15 0.47 3.53
N GLY A 8 10.87 1.39 4.19
CA GLY A 8 10.45 2.79 4.31
C GLY A 8 10.36 3.52 2.97
N CYS A 9 9.81 4.72 3.01
CA CYS A 9 9.63 5.55 1.83
C CYS A 9 10.87 6.42 1.58
N PRO A 10 11.22 6.74 0.32
CA PRO A 10 10.38 6.64 -0.90
C PRO A 10 10.37 5.26 -1.57
N GLU A 11 11.33 4.37 -1.29
CA GLU A 11 11.46 3.10 -1.99
C GLU A 11 10.21 2.21 -1.84
N GLY A 12 9.63 2.17 -0.64
CA GLY A 12 8.43 1.37 -0.40
C GLY A 12 7.22 1.80 -1.23
N SER A 13 7.06 3.11 -1.46
CA SER A 13 6.00 3.63 -2.32
C SER A 13 6.18 3.24 -3.79
N LEU A 14 7.42 3.25 -4.29
CA LEU A 14 7.73 2.86 -5.67
C LEU A 14 7.47 1.36 -5.90
N ARG A 15 7.84 0.51 -4.92
CA ARG A 15 7.57 -0.93 -4.98
C ARG A 15 6.07 -1.23 -4.97
N ALA A 16 5.30 -0.55 -4.11
CA ALA A 16 3.85 -0.71 -4.06
C ALA A 16 3.18 -0.32 -5.40
N VAL A 17 3.59 0.81 -5.98
CA VAL A 17 3.11 1.24 -7.31
C VAL A 17 3.50 0.25 -8.40
N ALA A 18 4.75 -0.22 -8.44
CA ALA A 18 5.21 -1.19 -9.42
C ALA A 18 4.39 -2.49 -9.34
N TYR A 19 4.16 -2.99 -8.12
CA TYR A 19 3.35 -4.17 -7.88
C TYR A 19 1.92 -4.01 -8.40
N ILE A 20 1.27 -2.89 -8.08
CA ILE A 20 -0.09 -2.60 -8.52
C ILE A 20 -0.19 -2.49 -10.03
N LYS A 21 0.78 -1.85 -10.69
CA LYS A 21 0.80 -1.72 -12.15
C LYS A 21 0.99 -3.06 -12.85
N GLU A 22 1.78 -3.96 -12.27
CA GLU A 22 2.05 -5.28 -12.83
C GLU A 22 0.91 -6.27 -12.56
N LYS A 23 0.48 -6.39 -11.31
CA LYS A 23 -0.47 -7.43 -10.85
C LYS A 23 -1.92 -7.00 -10.87
N GLN A 24 -2.19 -5.69 -10.75
CA GLN A 24 -3.53 -5.12 -10.73
C GLN A 24 -4.52 -5.81 -9.76
N PRO A 25 -4.12 -6.15 -8.51
CA PRO A 25 -4.95 -6.93 -7.59
C PRO A 25 -6.23 -6.18 -7.20
N GLY A 26 -7.33 -6.89 -6.94
CA GLY A 26 -8.57 -6.25 -6.47
C GLY A 26 -8.44 -5.61 -5.08
N GLU A 27 -7.66 -6.24 -4.20
CA GLU A 27 -7.34 -5.77 -2.84
C GLU A 27 -5.87 -6.07 -2.53
N LEU A 28 -5.19 -5.14 -1.86
CA LEU A 28 -3.78 -5.24 -1.49
C LEU A 28 -3.58 -4.71 -0.07
N VAL A 29 -2.76 -5.40 0.73
CA VAL A 29 -2.22 -4.88 1.99
C VAL A 29 -0.75 -4.53 1.77
N VAL A 30 -0.39 -3.28 2.04
CA VAL A 30 1.01 -2.86 2.06
C VAL A 30 1.46 -2.76 3.51
N LYS A 31 2.51 -3.50 3.88
CA LYS A 31 3.09 -3.54 5.24
C LYS A 31 4.46 -2.86 5.24
N THR A 32 4.73 -1.99 6.21
CA THR A 32 6.03 -1.33 6.39
C THR A 32 6.29 -1.06 7.87
N VAL A 33 7.55 -1.06 8.30
CA VAL A 33 7.94 -0.68 9.67
C VAL A 33 8.00 0.84 9.86
N ASP A 34 7.87 1.60 8.77
CA ASP A 34 7.97 3.06 8.74
C ASP A 34 6.59 3.71 8.69
N GLU A 35 6.19 4.34 9.80
CA GLU A 35 4.91 5.04 9.92
C GLU A 35 4.77 6.22 8.93
N ASP A 36 5.85 6.94 8.65
CA ASP A 36 5.80 8.04 7.69
C ASP A 36 5.60 7.53 6.28
N CYS A 37 6.11 6.32 5.97
CA CYS A 37 5.83 5.68 4.69
C CYS A 37 4.34 5.35 4.51
N VAL A 38 3.61 5.01 5.57
CA VAL A 38 2.14 4.85 5.51
C VAL A 38 1.46 6.13 5.05
N LYS A 39 1.88 7.30 5.56
CA LYS A 39 1.33 8.61 5.15
C LYS A 39 1.57 8.84 3.65
N VAL A 40 2.75 8.50 3.15
CA VAL A 40 3.09 8.59 1.72
C VAL A 40 2.23 7.63 0.88
N LEU A 41 2.08 6.38 1.30
CA LEU A 41 1.25 5.38 0.60
C LEU A 41 -0.21 5.84 0.48
N LYS A 42 -0.77 6.42 1.54
CA LYS A 42 -2.14 6.97 1.55
C LYS A 42 -2.32 8.12 0.55
N LEU A 43 -1.25 8.84 0.20
CA LEU A 43 -1.27 9.91 -0.81
C LEU A 43 -1.03 9.38 -2.22
N VAL A 44 -0.09 8.45 -2.39
CA VAL A 44 0.34 7.97 -3.70
C VAL A 44 -0.63 6.94 -4.30
N LEU A 45 -1.09 5.96 -3.52
CA LEU A 45 -1.91 4.85 -4.02
C LEU A 45 -3.23 5.29 -4.68
N PRO A 46 -3.96 6.32 -4.16
CA PRO A 46 -5.17 6.82 -4.82
C PRO A 46 -4.93 7.38 -6.23
N LEU A 47 -3.74 7.91 -6.51
CA LEU A 47 -3.36 8.41 -7.85
C LEU A 47 -3.32 7.28 -8.89
N PHE A 48 -3.22 6.02 -8.44
CA PHE A 48 -3.22 4.81 -9.26
C PHE A 48 -4.55 4.03 -9.17
N ASN A 49 -5.64 4.68 -8.73
CA ASN A 49 -6.96 4.08 -8.57
C ASN A 49 -7.01 2.98 -7.48
N TYR A 50 -6.22 3.12 -6.40
CA TYR A 50 -6.26 2.26 -5.21
C TYR A 50 -6.56 3.08 -3.96
N PHE A 51 -7.69 2.80 -3.32
CA PHE A 51 -8.18 3.58 -2.19
C PHE A 51 -8.00 2.83 -0.89
N VAL A 52 -7.57 3.56 0.14
CA VAL A 52 -7.41 3.04 1.50
C VAL A 52 -8.77 2.68 2.06
N VAL A 53 -8.90 1.44 2.52
CA VAL A 53 -10.12 0.92 3.15
C VAL A 53 -9.91 0.56 4.61
N ASP A 54 -8.67 0.31 5.02
CA ASP A 54 -8.32 0.03 6.42
C ASP A 54 -6.85 0.34 6.70
N GLU A 55 -6.54 0.62 7.96
CA GLU A 55 -5.19 0.87 8.47
C GLU A 55 -5.06 0.25 9.87
N TYR A 56 -4.08 -0.63 10.07
CA TYR A 56 -3.88 -1.33 11.33
C TYR A 56 -2.41 -1.63 11.57
N ARG A 57 -2.08 -2.02 12.80
CA ARG A 57 -0.74 -2.50 13.18
C ARG A 57 -0.74 -4.01 13.32
N GLU A 58 0.30 -4.65 12.82
CA GLU A 58 0.53 -6.08 12.94
C GLU A 58 1.97 -6.30 13.43
N GLY A 59 2.12 -6.51 14.75
CA GLY A 59 3.45 -6.55 15.38
C GLY A 59 4.19 -5.22 15.22
N GLU A 60 5.36 -5.26 14.61
CA GLU A 60 6.18 -4.08 14.29
C GLU A 60 5.75 -3.35 12.99
N PHE A 61 4.86 -3.97 12.20
CA PHE A 61 4.45 -3.42 10.91
C PHE A 61 3.22 -2.51 11.05
N HIS A 62 3.27 -1.41 10.31
CA HIS A 62 2.11 -0.60 9.94
C HIS A 62 1.57 -1.11 8.61
N ALA A 63 0.30 -1.49 8.59
CA ALA A 63 -0.38 -2.08 7.44
C ALA A 63 -1.45 -1.14 6.90
N VAL A 64 -1.46 -0.94 5.59
CA VAL A 64 -2.50 -0.19 4.87
C VAL A 64 -3.18 -1.14 3.90
N LYS A 65 -4.46 -1.41 4.14
CA LYS A 65 -5.29 -2.15 3.20
C LYS A 65 -5.87 -1.17 2.19
N VAL A 66 -5.67 -1.47 0.92
CA VAL A 66 -6.23 -0.73 -0.21
C VAL A 66 -7.07 -1.61 -1.10
N LYS A 67 -8.06 -1.01 -1.77
CA LYS A 67 -8.93 -1.66 -2.75
C LYS A 67 -8.88 -0.90 -4.06
N ARG A 68 -8.82 -1.64 -5.16
CA ARG A 68 -8.89 -1.06 -6.51
C ARG A 68 -10.27 -0.42 -6.72
N GLY A 69 -10.30 0.82 -7.22
CA GLY A 69 -11.52 1.50 -7.61
C GLY A 69 -12.22 0.79 -8.77
N LYS A 70 -13.55 0.89 -8.82
CA LYS A 70 -14.32 0.44 -9.98
C LYS A 70 -14.06 1.41 -11.13
N SER A 71 -13.56 0.89 -12.25
CA SER A 71 -13.49 1.62 -13.51
C SER A 71 -14.85 1.62 -14.22
#